data_AF-A0A653XPH8-F1
#
_entry.id   AF-A0A653XPH8-F1
#
_cell.length_a   1.000
_cell.length_b   1.000
_cell.length_c   1.000
_cell.angle_alpha   90.00
_cell.angle_beta   90.00
_cell.angle_gamma   90.00
#
_symmetry.space_group_name_H-M   'P 1'
#
loop_
_entity.id
_entity.type
_entity.pdbx_description
1 polymer ?
#
loop_
_entity_poly.entity_id
_entity_poly.type
_entity_poly.pdbx_seq_one_letter_code
_entity_poly.pdbx_strand_id
1 'polypeptide(L)'
;MGRRRSPDRAVAAEERFRLLRVQRFSSDTEKALWHGRSRNTRVAKVLVYMAAIRMPDRPGLPLTANPNVTCKGAEQQFFSASGENQAAHLLPGQILIDNTYPWLFLQGEPARLLQNEFAYVDPIHANYNAADRLAERNGMVDAFASACRAVLTGTGEPERDVSNAYHRAWVPGALAAIAAAENELRTEPLPPPLVYGTGPEDYGMILNLEERSQAMNDEEIWDSFEQLSMLDYYRAAFDETPREIEPRSVIAALNALVN
;
A
#
# COMPACT_ATOMS: atom_id res chain seq x y z
N MET A 1 22.94 1.13 -0.69
CA MET A 1 21.66 1.55 -0.08
C MET A 1 21.88 1.83 1.40
N GLY A 2 21.49 3.01 1.89
CA GLY A 2 21.64 3.37 3.31
C GLY A 2 20.75 2.50 4.21
N ARG A 3 21.22 2.21 5.43
CA ARG A 3 20.47 1.43 6.42
C ARG A 3 19.26 2.23 6.88
N ARG A 4 18.05 1.86 6.43
CA ARG A 4 16.78 2.47 6.87
C ARG A 4 16.64 2.34 8.39
N ARG A 5 16.11 3.38 9.04
CA ARG A 5 16.02 3.46 10.51
C ARG A 5 14.61 3.08 10.97
N SER A 6 14.54 2.34 12.07
CA SER A 6 13.29 2.11 12.81
C SER A 6 13.03 3.33 13.70
N PRO A 7 11.84 3.95 13.61
CA PRO A 7 11.51 5.13 14.41
C PRO A 7 11.19 4.77 15.86
N ASP A 8 10.65 3.58 16.09
CA ASP A 8 10.26 3.07 17.40
C ASP A 8 10.75 1.64 17.60
N ARG A 9 11.64 1.46 18.58
CA ARG A 9 12.25 0.15 18.86
C ARG A 9 11.30 -0.83 19.56
N ALA A 10 10.37 -0.34 20.38
CA ALA A 10 9.42 -1.19 21.09
C ALA A 10 8.41 -1.77 20.10
N VAL A 11 7.81 -0.89 19.28
CA VAL A 11 6.89 -1.31 18.21
C VAL A 11 7.61 -2.19 17.19
N ALA A 12 8.87 -1.89 16.85
CA ALA A 12 9.66 -2.76 15.98
C ALA A 12 9.85 -4.17 16.54
N ALA A 13 10.06 -4.32 17.85
CA ALA A 13 10.23 -5.61 18.48
C ALA A 13 8.93 -6.42 18.45
N GLU A 14 7.79 -5.78 18.74
CA GLU A 14 6.46 -6.37 18.65
C GLU A 14 6.14 -6.83 17.23
N GLU A 15 6.35 -5.97 16.23
CA GLU A 15 6.07 -6.29 14.83
C GLU A 15 6.97 -7.42 14.31
N ARG A 16 8.25 -7.44 14.69
CA ARG A 16 9.14 -8.58 14.38
C ARG A 16 8.64 -9.88 14.99
N PHE A 17 8.18 -9.84 16.23
CA PHE A 17 7.62 -11.04 16.86
C PHE A 17 6.36 -11.49 16.12
N ARG A 18 5.42 -10.58 15.88
CA ARG A 18 4.13 -10.84 15.24
C ARG A 18 4.27 -11.41 13.82
N LEU A 19 5.20 -10.89 13.02
CA LEU A 19 5.30 -11.19 11.59
C LEU A 19 6.42 -12.16 11.21
N LEU A 20 7.51 -12.24 11.98
CA LEU A 20 8.64 -13.12 11.65
C LEU A 20 8.76 -14.35 12.54
N ARG A 21 8.16 -14.35 13.74
CA ARG A 21 8.29 -15.46 14.71
C ARG A 21 7.02 -16.29 14.86
N VAL A 22 5.86 -15.65 14.80
CA VAL A 22 4.58 -16.37 14.84
C VAL A 22 4.38 -17.08 13.50
N GLN A 23 4.40 -18.42 13.52
CA GLN A 23 4.08 -19.21 12.34
C GLN A 23 2.61 -19.06 11.98
N ARG A 24 2.35 -18.71 10.72
CA ARG A 24 1.01 -18.68 10.13
C ARG A 24 1.07 -19.51 8.86
N PHE A 25 0.12 -20.41 8.69
CA PHE A 25 -0.09 -21.09 7.43
C PHE A 25 -1.08 -20.24 6.62
N SER A 26 -0.58 -19.55 5.61
CA SER A 26 -1.38 -18.81 4.64
C SER A 26 -0.75 -18.96 3.27
N SER A 27 -1.56 -19.05 2.23
CA SER A 27 -1.03 -19.04 0.86
C SER A 27 -0.41 -17.67 0.56
N ASP A 28 0.46 -17.61 -0.44
CA ASP A 28 1.04 -16.34 -0.85
C ASP A 28 0.00 -15.40 -1.48
N THR A 29 -1.05 -15.98 -2.08
CA THR A 29 -2.23 -15.25 -2.57
C THR A 29 -3.03 -14.59 -1.45
N GLU A 30 -3.21 -15.27 -0.31
CA GLU A 30 -3.83 -14.67 0.88
C GLU A 30 -2.97 -13.55 1.47
N LYS A 31 -1.64 -13.73 1.51
CA LYS A 31 -0.71 -12.69 1.95
C LYS A 31 -0.77 -11.47 1.05
N ALA A 32 -0.85 -11.66 -0.26
CA ALA A 32 -0.94 -10.61 -1.25
C ALA A 32 -2.19 -9.73 -1.06
N LEU A 33 -3.34 -10.38 -0.97
CA LEU A 33 -4.61 -9.70 -0.71
C LEU A 33 -4.59 -9.00 0.65
N TRP A 34 -4.06 -9.66 1.69
CA TRP A 34 -3.92 -9.08 3.02
C TRP A 34 -3.01 -7.85 3.03
N HIS A 35 -1.91 -7.88 2.28
CA HIS A 35 -0.99 -6.75 2.14
C HIS A 35 -1.69 -5.55 1.52
N GLY A 36 -2.41 -5.75 0.41
CA GLY A 36 -3.20 -4.70 -0.24
C GLY A 36 -4.29 -4.12 0.67
N ARG A 37 -4.99 -4.97 1.44
CA ARG A 37 -5.99 -4.51 2.42
C ARG A 37 -5.36 -3.71 3.55
N SER A 38 -4.23 -4.22 4.07
CA SER A 38 -3.45 -3.54 5.11
C SER A 38 -2.96 -2.17 4.63
N ARG A 39 -2.52 -2.05 3.37
CA ARG A 39 -2.21 -0.76 2.74
C ARG A 39 -3.39 0.19 2.77
N ASN A 40 -4.56 -0.25 2.32
CA ASN A 40 -5.76 0.58 2.29
C ASN A 40 -6.16 1.08 3.70
N THR A 41 -6.08 0.20 4.71
CA THR A 41 -6.24 0.59 6.12
C THR A 41 -5.21 1.62 6.57
N ARG A 42 -3.93 1.46 6.23
CA ARG A 42 -2.86 2.39 6.63
C ARG A 42 -3.00 3.74 5.92
N VAL A 43 -3.36 3.75 4.63
CA VAL A 43 -3.68 4.99 3.90
C VAL A 43 -4.83 5.72 4.59
N ALA A 44 -5.92 5.02 4.93
CA ALA A 44 -7.05 5.60 5.66
C ALA A 44 -6.61 6.26 6.99
N LYS A 45 -5.77 5.58 7.78
CA LYS A 45 -5.21 6.13 9.02
C LYS A 45 -4.41 7.41 8.76
N VAL A 46 -3.54 7.41 7.75
CA VAL A 46 -2.78 8.61 7.37
C VAL A 46 -3.72 9.74 6.97
N LEU A 47 -4.79 9.48 6.23
CA LEU A 47 -5.78 10.51 5.88
C LEU A 47 -6.46 11.10 7.14
N VAL A 48 -6.78 10.29 8.14
CA VAL A 48 -7.29 10.78 9.43
C VAL A 48 -6.25 11.68 10.13
N TYR A 49 -4.97 11.31 10.11
CA TYR A 49 -3.91 12.17 10.61
C TYR A 49 -3.79 13.48 9.81
N MET A 50 -4.02 13.47 8.49
CA MET A 50 -4.06 14.70 7.70
C MET A 50 -5.19 15.62 8.16
N ALA A 51 -6.35 15.07 8.53
CA ALA A 51 -7.43 15.86 9.10
C ALA A 51 -7.05 16.40 10.49
N ALA A 52 -6.38 15.60 11.32
CA ALA A 52 -5.80 16.05 12.60
C ALA A 52 -4.70 17.11 12.41
N ILE A 53 -3.97 17.10 11.28
CA ILE A 53 -3.02 18.11 10.80
C ILE A 53 -3.71 19.26 10.05
N ARG A 54 -5.04 19.27 9.91
CA ARG A 54 -5.80 20.44 9.40
C ARG A 54 -6.60 21.24 10.45
N MET A 55 -7.21 20.62 11.47
CA MET A 55 -7.84 21.29 12.64
C MET A 55 -7.16 22.58 13.20
N PRO A 56 -7.90 23.59 13.66
CA PRO A 56 -7.31 24.79 14.24
C PRO A 56 -6.57 24.51 15.58
N ASP A 57 -5.69 25.44 15.97
CA ASP A 57 -5.07 25.54 17.31
C ASP A 57 -4.32 24.29 17.83
N ARG A 58 -3.96 23.36 16.95
CA ARG A 58 -3.15 22.20 17.33
C ARG A 58 -1.69 22.57 17.61
N PRO A 59 -1.04 21.86 18.55
CA PRO A 59 0.39 21.99 18.78
C PRO A 59 1.19 21.31 17.65
N GLY A 60 2.23 21.97 17.15
CA GLY A 60 3.06 21.47 16.05
C GLY A 60 3.56 22.59 15.12
N LEU A 61 4.15 22.22 13.99
CA LEU A 61 4.47 23.18 12.94
C LEU A 61 3.18 23.79 12.33
N PRO A 62 3.19 25.09 11.97
CA PRO A 62 2.07 25.71 11.29
C PRO A 62 1.90 25.12 9.89
N LEU A 63 0.66 24.85 9.50
CA LEU A 63 0.30 24.43 8.14
C LEU A 63 0.08 25.67 7.26
N THR A 64 0.62 25.66 6.04
CA THR A 64 0.33 26.70 5.04
C THR A 64 -1.10 26.54 4.51
N ALA A 65 -1.70 27.61 3.97
CA ALA A 65 -3.08 27.58 3.48
C ALA A 65 -3.28 26.65 2.26
N ASN A 66 -2.22 26.39 1.49
CA ASN A 66 -2.24 25.50 0.33
C ASN A 66 -0.94 24.67 0.32
N PRO A 67 -0.83 23.65 1.19
CA PRO A 67 0.40 22.90 1.35
C PRO A 67 0.70 22.09 0.09
N ASN A 68 1.97 22.07 -0.30
CA ASN A 68 2.46 21.14 -1.30
C ASN A 68 2.66 19.77 -0.65
N VAL A 69 2.03 18.74 -1.21
CA VAL A 69 2.18 17.36 -0.71
C VAL A 69 2.87 16.54 -1.78
N THR A 70 3.96 15.88 -1.39
CA THR A 70 4.73 14.98 -2.25
C THR A 70 4.89 13.63 -1.58
N CYS A 71 5.06 12.58 -2.37
CA CYS A 71 5.39 11.25 -1.89
C CYS A 71 6.73 10.83 -2.50
N LYS A 72 7.65 10.37 -1.66
CA LYS A 72 8.96 9.83 -2.09
C LYS A 72 9.12 8.39 -1.59
N GLY A 73 10.17 7.72 -2.05
CA GLY A 73 10.48 6.35 -1.60
C GLY A 73 10.60 6.25 -0.06
N ALA A 74 10.19 5.11 0.48
CA ALA A 74 10.15 4.90 1.93
C ALA A 74 11.53 4.96 2.60
N GLU A 75 11.61 5.67 3.74
CA GLU A 75 12.85 5.94 4.47
C GLU A 75 12.94 5.23 5.83
N GLN A 76 11.80 4.79 6.36
CA GLN A 76 11.69 4.14 7.66
C GLN A 76 11.19 2.72 7.49
N GLN A 77 11.64 1.80 8.34
CA GLN A 77 11.07 0.45 8.41
C GLN A 77 11.32 -0.14 9.80
N PHE A 78 10.36 -0.89 10.33
CA PHE A 78 10.52 -1.55 11.64
C PHE A 78 11.53 -2.70 11.61
N PHE A 79 11.57 -3.45 10.52
CA PHE A 79 12.49 -4.56 10.37
C PHE A 79 12.86 -4.81 8.92
N SER A 80 13.86 -5.66 8.74
CA SER A 80 14.22 -6.23 7.44
C SER A 80 13.75 -7.68 7.42
N ALA A 81 13.24 -8.14 6.28
CA ALA A 81 13.03 -9.56 6.02
C ALA A 81 14.34 -10.22 5.54
N SER A 82 14.37 -11.54 5.48
CA SER A 82 15.52 -12.36 5.08
C SER A 82 15.08 -13.50 4.17
N GLY A 83 16.04 -14.13 3.48
CA GLY A 83 15.76 -15.17 2.49
C GLY A 83 15.19 -14.56 1.21
N GLU A 84 14.18 -15.22 0.64
CA GLU A 84 13.46 -14.78 -0.56
C GLU A 84 12.45 -13.65 -0.28
N ASN A 85 12.19 -13.37 1.00
CA ASN A 85 11.29 -12.30 1.41
C ASN A 85 11.99 -10.94 1.50
N GLN A 86 11.26 -9.91 1.14
CA GLN A 86 11.61 -8.51 1.31
C GLN A 86 10.63 -7.84 2.29
N ALA A 87 11.12 -6.84 3.03
CA ALA A 87 10.27 -6.00 3.85
C ALA A 87 9.59 -4.97 2.94
N ALA A 88 8.36 -5.27 2.51
CA ALA A 88 7.56 -4.40 1.67
C ALA A 88 6.73 -3.46 2.51
N HIS A 89 6.73 -2.18 2.14
CA HIS A 89 6.03 -1.14 2.88
C HIS A 89 4.53 -1.25 2.71
N LEU A 90 3.79 -1.04 3.81
CA LEU A 90 2.33 -0.99 3.72
C LEU A 90 1.86 0.29 3.03
N LEU A 91 2.55 1.42 3.24
CA LEU A 91 2.24 2.66 2.54
C LEU A 91 3.06 2.76 1.24
N PRO A 92 2.53 3.38 0.16
CA PRO A 92 3.24 3.55 -1.11
C PRO A 92 4.54 4.37 -1.02
N GLY A 93 4.77 5.06 0.09
CA GLY A 93 5.96 5.88 0.29
C GLY A 93 5.85 6.83 1.47
N GLN A 94 6.83 7.72 1.56
CA GLN A 94 6.95 8.75 2.58
C GLN A 94 6.32 10.06 2.09
N ILE A 95 5.26 10.50 2.78
CA ILE A 95 4.67 11.81 2.55
C ILE A 95 5.58 12.92 3.09
N LEU A 96 5.67 14.01 2.35
CA LEU A 96 6.21 15.30 2.79
C LEU A 96 5.17 16.39 2.52
N ILE A 97 4.97 17.27 3.51
CA ILE A 97 4.13 18.47 3.46
C ILE A 97 5.08 19.67 3.47
N ASP A 98 5.10 20.47 2.40
CA ASP A 98 6.04 21.58 2.23
C ASP A 98 7.49 21.15 2.53
N ASN A 99 7.89 20.00 1.97
CA ASN A 99 9.19 19.35 2.15
C ASN A 99 9.51 18.94 3.60
N THR A 100 8.49 18.82 4.45
CA THR A 100 8.62 18.49 5.88
C THR A 100 7.84 17.22 6.21
N TYR A 101 8.36 16.39 7.14
CA TYR A 101 7.66 15.18 7.54
C TYR A 101 6.34 15.48 8.28
N PRO A 102 5.26 14.72 7.99
CA PRO A 102 3.93 15.05 8.48
C PRO A 102 3.80 14.95 10.01
N TRP A 103 4.56 14.07 10.66
CA TRP A 103 4.55 13.97 12.14
C TRP A 103 5.10 15.21 12.85
N LEU A 104 5.81 16.11 12.16
CA LEU A 104 6.29 17.36 12.76
C LEU A 104 5.18 18.42 12.88
N PHE A 105 4.03 18.20 12.25
CA PHE A 105 2.83 19.04 12.38
C PHE A 105 1.94 18.62 13.55
N LEU A 106 2.35 17.60 14.30
CA LEU A 106 1.70 17.12 15.53
C LEU A 106 2.73 17.09 16.66
N GLN A 107 2.28 16.81 17.89
CA GLN A 107 3.16 16.61 19.04
C GLN A 107 2.82 15.33 19.81
N GLY A 108 3.75 14.88 20.65
CA GLY A 108 3.54 13.77 21.57
C GLY A 108 3.21 12.45 20.87
N GLU A 109 2.24 11.75 21.43
CA GLU A 109 1.83 10.42 20.96
C GLU A 109 1.26 10.42 19.53
N PRO A 110 0.36 11.35 19.12
CA PRO A 110 -0.08 11.47 17.73
C PRO A 110 1.06 11.57 16.70
N ALA A 111 2.10 12.36 17.00
CA ALA A 111 3.27 12.48 16.13
C ALA A 111 4.02 11.14 16.01
N ARG A 112 4.26 10.47 17.14
CA ARG A 112 4.93 9.16 17.18
C ARG A 112 4.14 8.11 16.40
N LEU A 113 2.82 8.04 16.60
CA LEU A 113 1.96 7.08 15.91
C LEU A 113 1.91 7.34 14.40
N LEU A 114 1.80 8.59 13.96
CA LEU A 114 1.88 8.93 12.54
C LEU A 114 3.23 8.55 11.93
N GLN A 115 4.35 8.80 12.62
CA GLN A 115 5.66 8.38 12.16
C GLN A 115 5.73 6.84 11.99
N ASN A 116 5.16 6.10 12.94
CA ASN A 116 5.09 4.64 12.89
C ASN A 116 4.31 4.11 11.68
N GLU A 117 3.26 4.81 11.22
CA GLU A 117 2.50 4.42 10.03
C GLU A 117 3.41 4.25 8.79
N PHE A 118 4.45 5.08 8.65
CA PHE A 118 5.43 5.02 7.55
C PHE A 118 6.51 3.93 7.71
N ALA A 119 6.57 3.25 8.86
CA ALA A 119 7.56 2.22 9.14
C ALA A 119 7.00 0.78 9.10
N TYR A 120 5.68 0.60 9.00
CA TYR A 120 5.10 -0.73 8.87
C TYR A 120 5.46 -1.38 7.55
N VAL A 121 5.88 -2.64 7.66
CA VAL A 121 6.27 -3.49 6.54
C VAL A 121 5.72 -4.90 6.77
N ASP A 122 5.39 -5.60 5.68
CA ASP A 122 5.13 -7.03 5.69
C ASP A 122 6.30 -7.81 5.06
N PRO A 123 6.62 -9.01 5.55
CA PRO A 123 7.57 -9.89 4.88
C PRO A 123 6.87 -10.60 3.71
N ILE A 124 7.08 -10.13 2.49
CA ILE A 124 6.50 -10.71 1.27
C ILE A 124 7.59 -11.12 0.29
N HIS A 125 7.27 -12.02 -0.63
CA HIS A 125 8.22 -12.50 -1.65
C HIS A 125 8.75 -11.34 -2.52
N ALA A 126 9.98 -11.47 -3.03
CA ALA A 126 10.63 -10.41 -3.81
C ALA A 126 9.80 -9.98 -5.04
N ASN A 127 9.19 -10.93 -5.74
CA ASN A 127 8.33 -10.65 -6.90
C ASN A 127 7.12 -9.77 -6.53
N TYR A 128 6.62 -9.89 -5.30
CA TYR A 128 5.45 -9.13 -4.87
C TYR A 128 5.81 -7.68 -4.58
N ASN A 129 7.01 -7.47 -4.02
CA ASN A 129 7.58 -6.14 -3.85
C ASN A 129 7.96 -5.52 -5.21
N ALA A 130 8.30 -6.32 -6.23
CA ALA A 130 8.55 -5.82 -7.57
C ALA A 130 7.26 -5.30 -8.23
N ALA A 131 6.16 -6.07 -8.15
CA ALA A 131 4.84 -5.62 -8.60
C ALA A 131 4.39 -4.34 -7.90
N ASP A 132 4.71 -4.20 -6.62
CA ASP A 132 4.38 -3.00 -5.86
C ASP A 132 5.14 -1.76 -6.35
N ARG A 133 6.45 -1.86 -6.52
CA ARG A 133 7.27 -0.79 -7.11
C ARG A 133 6.81 -0.39 -8.51
N LEU A 134 6.30 -1.36 -9.26
CA LEU A 134 5.72 -1.12 -10.58
C LEU A 134 4.42 -0.29 -10.48
N ALA A 135 3.53 -0.59 -9.53
CA ALA A 135 2.36 0.26 -9.28
C ALA A 135 2.75 1.65 -8.74
N GLU A 136 3.75 1.73 -7.85
CA GLU A 136 4.30 2.98 -7.33
C GLU A 136 4.81 3.89 -8.44
N ARG A 137 5.65 3.37 -9.36
CA ARG A 137 6.18 4.16 -10.50
C ARG A 137 5.11 4.57 -11.50
N ASN A 138 3.99 3.83 -11.56
CA ASN A 138 2.85 4.10 -12.44
C ASN A 138 1.79 5.01 -11.79
N GLY A 139 2.14 5.72 -10.70
CA GLY A 139 1.32 6.81 -10.16
C GLY A 139 0.62 6.52 -8.84
N MET A 140 0.85 5.36 -8.21
CA MET A 140 0.27 5.08 -6.89
C MET A 140 0.79 6.05 -5.81
N VAL A 141 2.05 6.48 -5.91
CA VAL A 141 2.64 7.48 -5.00
C VAL A 141 1.97 8.85 -5.15
N ASP A 142 1.63 9.22 -6.39
CA ASP A 142 0.96 10.49 -6.71
C ASP A 142 -0.49 10.47 -6.26
N ALA A 143 -1.18 9.33 -6.40
CA ALA A 143 -2.52 9.13 -5.88
C ALA A 143 -2.56 9.30 -4.35
N PHE A 144 -1.57 8.73 -3.64
CA PHE A 144 -1.47 8.86 -2.19
C PHE A 144 -1.20 10.30 -1.74
N ALA A 145 -0.26 11.00 -2.39
CA ALA A 145 0.00 12.41 -2.14
C ALA A 145 -1.23 13.29 -2.41
N SER A 146 -1.94 13.04 -3.51
CA SER A 146 -3.15 13.76 -3.90
C SER A 146 -4.28 13.58 -2.88
N ALA A 147 -4.49 12.35 -2.38
CA ALA A 147 -5.47 12.08 -1.33
C ALA A 147 -5.11 12.82 -0.03
N CYS A 148 -3.84 12.79 0.40
CA CYS A 148 -3.39 13.52 1.58
C CYS A 148 -3.61 15.04 1.42
N ARG A 149 -3.28 15.60 0.26
CA ARG A 149 -3.51 17.01 -0.06
C ARG A 149 -4.98 17.37 0.00
N ALA A 150 -5.85 16.55 -0.59
CA ALA A 150 -7.29 16.78 -0.60
C ALA A 150 -7.86 16.90 0.83
N VAL A 151 -7.37 16.08 1.77
CA VAL A 151 -7.74 16.23 3.18
C VAL A 151 -7.17 17.53 3.75
N LEU A 152 -5.89 17.82 3.59
CA LEU A 152 -5.27 19.02 4.17
C LEU A 152 -5.90 20.34 3.69
N THR A 153 -6.38 20.40 2.45
CA THR A 153 -7.03 21.58 1.87
C THR A 153 -8.55 21.58 1.99
N GLY A 154 -9.16 20.50 2.48
CA GLY A 154 -10.61 20.42 2.61
C GLY A 154 -11.14 21.45 3.61
N THR A 155 -12.35 21.95 3.37
CA THR A 155 -13.00 22.96 4.22
C THR A 155 -14.26 22.42 4.88
N GLY A 156 -14.55 21.13 4.72
CA GLY A 156 -15.74 20.48 5.25
C GLY A 156 -15.46 19.78 6.58
N GLU A 157 -16.45 18.98 6.99
CA GLU A 157 -16.30 18.10 8.14
C GLU A 157 -15.17 17.08 7.90
N PRO A 158 -14.28 16.85 8.89
CA PRO A 158 -13.13 15.96 8.77
C PRO A 158 -13.46 14.58 8.19
N GLU A 159 -14.52 13.94 8.66
CA GLU A 159 -14.92 12.61 8.23
C GLU A 159 -15.41 12.56 6.78
N ARG A 160 -16.06 13.63 6.32
CA ARG A 160 -16.47 13.76 4.91
C ARG A 160 -15.25 13.96 4.03
N ASP A 161 -14.30 14.78 4.45
CA ASP A 161 -13.10 15.08 3.65
C ASP A 161 -12.15 13.88 3.58
N VAL A 162 -12.00 13.12 4.67
CA VAL A 162 -11.26 11.84 4.69
C VAL A 162 -11.91 10.81 3.76
N SER A 163 -13.23 10.62 3.89
CA SER A 163 -13.98 9.68 3.03
C SER A 163 -13.90 10.08 1.55
N ASN A 164 -14.07 11.37 1.24
CA ASN A 164 -13.94 11.88 -0.12
C ASN A 164 -12.53 11.71 -0.67
N ALA A 165 -11.48 12.04 0.09
CA ALA A 165 -10.10 11.83 -0.34
C ALA A 165 -9.81 10.36 -0.63
N TYR A 166 -10.32 9.45 0.21
CA TYR A 166 -10.17 8.02 -0.02
C TYR A 166 -10.88 7.58 -1.31
N HIS A 167 -12.19 7.82 -1.42
CA HIS A 167 -12.98 7.31 -2.55
C HIS A 167 -12.79 8.05 -3.87
N ARG A 168 -12.42 9.33 -3.84
CA ARG A 168 -12.34 10.18 -5.04
C ARG A 168 -10.92 10.47 -5.51
N ALA A 169 -9.91 10.27 -4.66
CA ALA A 169 -8.51 10.44 -5.04
C ALA A 169 -7.73 9.13 -4.92
N TRP A 170 -7.69 8.50 -3.74
CA TRP A 170 -6.89 7.30 -3.52
C TRP A 170 -7.36 6.11 -4.36
N VAL A 171 -8.61 5.67 -4.20
CA VAL A 171 -9.15 4.49 -4.89
C VAL A 171 -9.00 4.59 -6.42
N PRO A 172 -9.52 5.63 -7.11
CA PRO A 172 -9.39 5.71 -8.56
C PRO A 172 -7.94 5.85 -9.01
N GLY A 173 -7.11 6.62 -8.29
CA GLY A 173 -5.70 6.80 -8.64
C GLY A 173 -4.88 5.53 -8.48
N ALA A 174 -5.07 4.80 -7.38
CA ALA A 174 -4.38 3.53 -7.13
C ALA A 174 -4.81 2.44 -8.12
N LEU A 175 -6.11 2.33 -8.42
CA LEU A 175 -6.60 1.39 -9.43
C LEU A 175 -6.08 1.72 -10.84
N ALA A 176 -5.98 3.00 -11.19
CA ALA A 176 -5.38 3.42 -12.45
C ALA A 176 -3.89 3.06 -12.51
N ALA A 177 -3.15 3.26 -11.41
CA ALA A 177 -1.74 2.88 -11.32
C ALA A 177 -1.53 1.37 -11.43
N ILE A 178 -2.39 0.56 -10.81
CA ILE A 178 -2.39 -0.91 -10.94
C ILE A 178 -2.69 -1.32 -12.39
N ALA A 179 -3.68 -0.71 -13.04
CA ALA A 179 -3.99 -1.00 -14.44
C ALA A 179 -2.84 -0.62 -15.40
N ALA A 180 -2.18 0.51 -15.15
CA ALA A 180 -1.00 0.93 -15.91
C ALA A 180 0.17 -0.04 -15.71
N ALA A 181 0.41 -0.46 -14.46
CA ALA A 181 1.38 -1.50 -14.12
C ALA A 181 1.13 -2.82 -14.87
N GLU A 182 -0.12 -3.28 -14.91
CA GLU A 182 -0.48 -4.50 -15.65
C GLU A 182 -0.25 -4.35 -17.15
N ASN A 183 -0.61 -3.20 -17.73
CA ASN A 183 -0.36 -2.95 -19.15
C ASN A 183 1.12 -2.97 -19.47
N GLU A 184 1.98 -2.43 -18.59
CA GLU A 184 3.44 -2.49 -18.72
C GLU A 184 3.93 -3.94 -18.67
N LEU A 185 3.53 -4.72 -17.66
CA LEU A 185 3.93 -6.13 -17.55
C LEU A 185 3.43 -7.02 -18.69
N ARG A 186 2.27 -6.69 -19.28
CA ARG A 186 1.74 -7.43 -20.44
C ARG A 186 2.56 -7.22 -21.72
N THR A 187 3.51 -6.28 -21.72
CA THR A 187 4.47 -6.14 -22.81
C THR A 187 5.71 -7.02 -22.65
N GLU A 188 5.93 -7.57 -21.45
CA GLU A 188 7.02 -8.48 -21.14
C GLU A 188 6.67 -9.93 -21.57
N PRO A 189 7.67 -10.83 -21.69
CA PRO A 189 7.43 -12.24 -21.95
C PRO A 189 6.51 -12.88 -20.89
N LEU A 190 5.43 -13.52 -21.36
CA LEU A 190 4.44 -14.20 -20.52
C LEU A 190 4.23 -15.64 -21.00
N PRO A 191 3.85 -16.55 -20.09
CA PRO A 191 3.57 -17.92 -20.49
C PRO A 191 2.33 -17.96 -21.39
N PRO A 192 2.30 -18.79 -22.44
CA PRO A 192 1.22 -18.81 -23.42
C PRO A 192 -0.14 -19.07 -22.76
N PRO A 193 -1.23 -18.38 -23.20
CA PRO A 193 -2.54 -18.54 -22.57
C PRO A 193 -3.02 -20.00 -22.63
N LEU A 194 -3.85 -20.41 -21.68
CA LEU A 194 -4.42 -21.76 -21.67
C LEU A 194 -5.31 -21.96 -22.91
N VAL A 195 -5.02 -22.99 -23.69
CA VAL A 195 -5.82 -23.41 -24.85
C VAL A 195 -6.68 -24.59 -24.43
N TYR A 196 -8.00 -24.42 -24.43
CA TYR A 196 -8.95 -25.48 -24.10
C TYR A 196 -9.48 -26.16 -25.36
N GLY A 197 -9.57 -27.49 -25.33
CA GLY A 197 -10.22 -28.27 -26.37
C GLY A 197 -11.73 -27.98 -26.45
N THR A 198 -12.23 -27.89 -27.67
CA THR A 198 -13.64 -27.57 -27.96
C THR A 198 -14.36 -28.72 -28.68
N GLY A 199 -13.67 -29.81 -28.99
CA GLY A 199 -14.21 -30.99 -29.66
C GLY A 199 -14.79 -32.02 -28.68
N PRO A 200 -15.51 -33.03 -29.19
CA PRO A 200 -16.15 -34.04 -28.35
C PRO A 200 -15.19 -34.89 -27.52
N GLU A 201 -13.94 -35.06 -27.99
CA GLU A 201 -12.93 -35.93 -27.37
C GLU A 201 -12.01 -35.19 -26.40
N ASP A 202 -11.94 -33.86 -26.50
CA ASP A 202 -11.00 -33.00 -25.77
C ASP A 202 -11.69 -31.83 -25.05
N TYR A 203 -13.02 -31.84 -24.97
CA TYR A 203 -13.80 -30.77 -24.34
C TYR A 203 -13.34 -30.51 -22.90
N GLY A 204 -12.84 -29.29 -22.66
CA GLY A 204 -12.36 -28.86 -21.35
C GLY A 204 -10.95 -29.35 -20.99
N MET A 205 -10.27 -30.11 -21.86
CA MET A 205 -8.86 -30.46 -21.67
C MET A 205 -7.96 -29.28 -22.06
N ILE A 206 -6.87 -29.07 -21.31
CA ILE A 206 -5.85 -28.06 -21.62
C ILE A 206 -4.89 -28.68 -22.66
N LEU A 207 -4.94 -28.18 -23.89
CA LEU A 207 -4.19 -28.74 -25.01
C LEU A 207 -2.71 -28.34 -25.03
N ASN A 208 -2.36 -27.21 -24.41
CA ASN A 208 -1.00 -26.67 -24.41
C ASN A 208 -0.32 -26.72 -23.03
N LEU A 209 -0.72 -27.66 -22.17
CA LEU A 209 -0.19 -27.75 -20.80
C LEU A 209 1.34 -27.96 -20.78
N GLU A 210 1.86 -28.81 -21.66
CA GLU A 210 3.31 -29.08 -21.75
C GLU A 210 4.09 -27.85 -22.21
N GLU A 211 3.64 -27.17 -23.27
CA GLU A 211 4.24 -25.93 -23.78
C GLU A 211 4.26 -24.85 -22.69
N ARG A 212 3.12 -24.66 -22.00
CA ARG A 212 3.02 -23.69 -20.91
C ARG A 212 3.94 -24.05 -19.74
N SER A 213 4.03 -25.33 -19.38
CA SER A 213 4.94 -25.79 -18.33
C SER A 213 6.41 -25.59 -18.70
N GLN A 214 6.76 -25.73 -19.98
CA GLN A 214 8.12 -25.47 -20.46
C GLN A 214 8.48 -23.98 -20.40
N ALA A 215 7.55 -23.11 -20.83
CA ALA A 215 7.73 -21.66 -20.75
C ALA A 215 7.91 -21.19 -19.30
N MET A 216 7.19 -21.79 -18.36
CA MET A 216 7.31 -21.47 -16.93
C MET A 216 8.61 -21.94 -16.26
N ASN A 217 9.47 -22.70 -16.95
CA ASN A 217 10.81 -23.00 -16.44
C ASN A 217 11.79 -21.82 -16.65
N ASP A 218 11.40 -20.83 -17.45
CA ASP A 218 12.13 -19.58 -17.60
C ASP A 218 11.79 -18.64 -16.42
N GLU A 219 12.82 -18.20 -15.70
CA GLU A 219 12.68 -17.37 -14.49
C GLU A 219 12.04 -16.00 -14.81
N GLU A 220 12.36 -15.39 -15.96
CA GLU A 220 11.83 -14.08 -16.34
C GLU A 220 10.33 -14.16 -16.67
N ILE A 221 9.93 -15.23 -17.37
CA ILE A 221 8.52 -15.52 -17.69
C ILE A 221 7.73 -15.82 -16.41
N TRP A 222 8.32 -16.61 -15.51
CA TRP A 222 7.71 -16.92 -14.21
C TRP A 222 7.52 -15.67 -13.35
N ASP A 223 8.56 -14.86 -13.20
CA ASP A 223 8.53 -13.64 -12.39
C ASP A 223 7.49 -12.64 -12.91
N SER A 224 7.42 -12.45 -14.23
CA SER A 224 6.44 -11.57 -14.87
C SER A 224 5.00 -12.07 -14.66
N PHE A 225 4.79 -13.39 -14.74
CA PHE A 225 3.50 -14.02 -14.48
C PHE A 225 3.07 -13.91 -13.01
N GLU A 226 3.99 -14.11 -12.06
CA GLU A 226 3.72 -13.93 -10.63
C GLU A 226 3.41 -12.47 -10.29
N GLN A 227 4.17 -11.52 -10.87
CA GLN A 227 3.92 -10.09 -10.68
C GLN A 227 2.54 -9.68 -11.20
N LEU A 228 2.10 -10.19 -12.35
CA LEU A 228 0.74 -9.95 -12.85
C LEU A 228 -0.33 -10.50 -11.91
N SER A 229 -0.15 -11.74 -11.45
CA SER A 229 -1.06 -12.35 -10.47
C SER A 229 -1.15 -11.52 -9.19
N MET A 230 -0.04 -10.91 -8.77
CA MET A 230 0.01 -10.01 -7.62
C MET A 230 -0.85 -8.75 -7.80
N LEU A 231 -0.77 -8.12 -8.97
CA LEU A 231 -1.55 -6.92 -9.28
C LEU A 231 -3.06 -7.18 -9.24
N ASP A 232 -3.51 -8.37 -9.65
CA ASP A 232 -4.89 -8.80 -9.51
C ASP A 232 -5.34 -8.86 -8.03
N TYR A 233 -4.49 -9.35 -7.13
CA TYR A 233 -4.80 -9.36 -5.69
C TYR A 233 -4.80 -7.95 -5.08
N TYR A 234 -3.90 -7.06 -5.53
CA TYR A 234 -3.93 -5.66 -5.12
C TYR A 234 -5.18 -4.94 -5.60
N ARG A 235 -5.66 -5.24 -6.81
CA ARG A 235 -6.96 -4.74 -7.27
C ARG A 235 -8.10 -5.26 -6.39
N ALA A 236 -8.14 -6.57 -6.13
CA ALA A 236 -9.17 -7.19 -5.28
C ALA A 236 -9.16 -6.63 -3.83
N ALA A 237 -8.03 -6.09 -3.37
CA ALA A 237 -7.97 -5.44 -2.06
C ALA A 237 -8.82 -4.15 -1.96
N PHE A 238 -9.27 -3.59 -3.08
CA PHE A 238 -10.17 -2.43 -3.12
C PHE A 238 -11.66 -2.80 -3.03
N ASP A 239 -12.01 -4.09 -3.11
CA ASP A 239 -13.39 -4.56 -2.93
C ASP A 239 -13.88 -4.36 -1.49
N GLU A 240 -12.95 -4.29 -0.54
CA GLU A 240 -13.23 -4.02 0.87
C GLU A 240 -12.81 -2.58 1.21
N THR A 241 -13.77 -1.77 1.61
CA THR A 241 -13.50 -0.42 2.13
C THR A 241 -13.03 -0.51 3.59
N PRO A 242 -11.90 0.13 3.96
CA PRO A 242 -11.38 0.07 5.33
C PRO A 242 -12.33 0.73 6.32
N ARG A 243 -12.53 0.12 7.49
CA ARG A 243 -13.43 0.65 8.53
C ARG A 243 -12.96 2.00 9.08
N GLU A 244 -11.67 2.31 8.93
CA GLU A 244 -11.06 3.55 9.39
C GLU A 244 -11.61 4.81 8.70
N ILE A 245 -12.19 4.69 7.50
CA ILE A 245 -12.83 5.84 6.82
C ILE A 245 -14.31 5.99 7.15
N GLU A 246 -14.89 5.07 7.93
CA GLU A 246 -16.28 5.22 8.36
C GLU A 246 -16.42 6.49 9.23
N PRO A 247 -17.47 7.30 9.06
CA PRO A 247 -17.62 8.56 9.78
C PRO A 247 -17.42 8.47 11.30
N ARG A 248 -17.99 7.43 11.92
CA ARG A 248 -17.86 7.19 13.36
C ARG A 248 -16.42 6.87 13.77
N SER A 249 -15.71 6.09 12.97
CA SER A 249 -14.31 5.74 13.21
C SER A 249 -13.41 6.96 13.09
N VAL A 250 -13.62 7.80 12.07
CA VAL A 250 -12.85 9.04 11.89
C VAL A 250 -13.05 9.99 13.07
N ILE A 251 -14.29 10.24 13.47
CA ILE A 251 -14.62 11.11 14.61
C ILE A 251 -14.00 10.57 15.90
N ALA A 252 -14.13 9.26 16.17
CA ALA A 252 -13.56 8.63 17.35
C ALA A 252 -12.03 8.74 17.37
N ALA A 253 -11.38 8.51 16.23
CA ALA A 253 -9.94 8.63 16.10
C ALA A 253 -9.46 10.08 16.31
N LEU A 254 -10.13 11.07 15.70
CA LEU A 254 -9.78 12.47 15.88
C LEU A 254 -9.92 12.92 17.33
N ASN A 255 -11.01 12.50 18.00
CA ASN A 255 -11.18 12.78 19.43
C ASN A 255 -10.05 12.16 20.28
N ALA A 256 -9.54 10.99 19.92
CA ALA A 256 -8.43 10.35 20.62
C ALA A 256 -7.06 10.99 20.32
N LEU A 257 -6.93 11.71 19.20
CA LEU A 257 -5.69 12.38 18.80
C LEU A 257 -5.56 13.80 19.35
N VAL A 258 -6.68 14.43 19.70
CA VAL A 258 -6.75 15.84 20.11
C VAL A 258 -6.94 16.02 21.62
N ASN A 259 -7.46 15.00 22.30
CA ASN A 259 -7.59 14.97 23.77
C ASN A 259 -6.42 14.22 24.42
#